data_AF-V9DLR4-F1
#
_entry.id   AF-V9DLR4-F1
#
_cell.length_a   1.000
_cell.length_b   1.000
_cell.length_c   1.000
_cell.angle_alpha   90.00
_cell.angle_beta   90.00
_cell.angle_gamma   90.00
#
_symmetry.space_group_name_H-M   'P 1'
#
loop_
_entity.id
_entity.type
_entity.pdbx_description
1 polymer ?
#
loop_
_entity_poly.entity_id
_entity_poly.type
_entity_poly.pdbx_seq_one_letter_code
_entity_poly.pdbx_strand_id
1 'polypeptide(L)'
;MAKPIQNPCEDEPSALPFRTGGPLRRHQEYVIFYFFAITSWIMEICAACLGSLYGAESHYFIGTITPFLVTHWAAFLQTCWLMATARRETIADRMAYLNLACRFQRLCAPTALIGMVTWAVAYRFRDKASSQAYWIIFLVVWIMNIVVCIMNVYNNITWESDLLYQIAPDVPQGNFWVGVLGIRSMIKAKDVLDEHSKDQDFELKQRDNKRGV
;
A
#
# COMPACT_ATOMS: atom_id res chain seq x y z
N MET A 1 20.24 10.68 -12.01
CA MET A 1 20.37 9.29 -12.47
C MET A 1 20.53 8.43 -11.23
N ALA A 2 19.59 7.53 -10.97
CA ALA A 2 19.77 6.50 -9.94
C ALA A 2 20.91 5.57 -10.36
N LYS A 3 21.65 5.01 -9.39
CA LYS A 3 22.70 4.03 -9.71
C LYS A 3 22.03 2.78 -10.29
N PRO A 4 22.58 2.20 -11.38
CA PRO A 4 22.04 0.95 -11.92
C PRO A 4 22.13 -0.16 -10.87
N ILE A 5 21.04 -0.90 -10.68
CA ILE A 5 20.97 -2.02 -9.72
C ILE A 5 21.76 -3.18 -10.33
N GLN A 6 22.85 -3.59 -9.67
CA GLN A 6 23.83 -4.51 -10.26
C GLN A 6 23.40 -5.99 -10.18
N ASN A 7 22.68 -6.41 -9.12
CA ASN A 7 22.23 -7.80 -8.92
C ASN A 7 20.79 -7.89 -8.33
N PRO A 8 19.74 -7.59 -9.13
CA PRO A 8 18.37 -7.49 -8.63
C PRO A 8 17.78 -8.80 -8.09
N CYS A 9 18.29 -9.97 -8.50
CA CYS A 9 17.83 -11.27 -8.03
C CYS A 9 18.54 -11.78 -6.76
N GLU A 10 19.74 -11.28 -6.45
CA GLU A 10 20.50 -11.69 -5.26
C GLU A 10 20.26 -10.76 -4.06
N ASP A 11 19.96 -9.48 -4.31
CA ASP A 11 19.66 -8.47 -3.29
C ASP A 11 18.21 -8.55 -2.75
N GLU A 12 17.36 -9.37 -3.39
CA GLU A 12 15.93 -9.44 -3.09
C GLU A 12 15.61 -10.62 -2.14
N PRO A 13 14.91 -10.39 -1.02
CA PRO A 13 14.50 -11.48 -0.15
C PRO A 13 13.53 -12.40 -0.89
N SER A 14 13.85 -13.70 -0.93
CA SER A 14 12.99 -14.71 -1.55
C SER A 14 11.60 -14.70 -0.93
N ALA A 15 10.56 -14.71 -1.77
CA ALA A 15 9.18 -14.84 -1.31
C ALA A 15 9.01 -16.12 -0.47
N LEU A 16 8.16 -16.08 0.55
CA LEU A 16 7.88 -17.27 1.36
C LEU A 16 7.35 -18.41 0.47
N PRO A 17 7.75 -19.68 0.71
CA PRO A 17 7.45 -20.81 -0.19
C PRO A 17 5.96 -21.21 -0.22
N PHE A 18 5.11 -20.54 0.56
CA PHE A 18 3.70 -20.86 0.70
C PHE A 18 2.84 -20.05 -0.28
N ARG A 19 2.08 -20.76 -1.12
CA ARG A 19 1.16 -20.16 -2.10
C ARG A 19 -0.08 -19.65 -1.37
N THR A 20 -0.30 -18.34 -1.35
CA THR A 20 -1.57 -17.76 -0.88
C THR A 20 -2.24 -16.97 -2.01
N GLY A 21 -3.47 -17.38 -2.37
CA GLY A 21 -4.34 -16.66 -3.31
C GLY A 21 -4.15 -17.03 -4.78
N GLY A 22 -5.15 -17.70 -5.38
CA GLY A 22 -5.26 -17.87 -6.84
C GLY A 22 -5.76 -16.61 -7.56
N PRO A 23 -5.75 -16.58 -8.90
CA PRO A 23 -6.07 -15.41 -9.72
C PRO A 23 -7.50 -14.87 -9.56
N LEU A 24 -8.48 -15.70 -9.13
CA LEU A 24 -9.85 -15.26 -8.83
C LEU A 24 -10.02 -14.52 -7.48
N ARG A 25 -8.98 -14.40 -6.65
CA ARG A 25 -9.08 -13.93 -5.25
C ARG A 25 -8.71 -12.45 -5.00
N ARG A 26 -8.00 -11.79 -5.93
CA ARG A 26 -7.53 -10.40 -5.71
C ARG A 26 -8.66 -9.39 -5.53
N HIS A 27 -9.78 -9.51 -6.26
CA HIS A 27 -10.90 -8.56 -6.09
C HIS A 27 -11.52 -8.66 -4.69
N GLN A 28 -11.74 -9.88 -4.18
CA GLN A 28 -12.29 -10.08 -2.84
C GLN A 28 -11.32 -9.58 -1.77
N GLU A 29 -10.02 -9.82 -1.94
CA GLU A 29 -8.99 -9.30 -1.04
C GLU A 29 -8.99 -7.76 -0.99
N TYR A 30 -9.17 -7.10 -2.13
CA TYR A 30 -9.30 -5.64 -2.20
C TYR A 30 -10.57 -5.13 -1.51
N VAL A 31 -11.70 -5.82 -1.68
CA VAL A 31 -12.96 -5.47 -0.99
C VAL A 31 -12.80 -5.59 0.51
N ILE A 32 -12.23 -6.69 1.00
CA ILE A 32 -11.96 -6.93 2.42
C ILE A 32 -11.01 -5.86 2.98
N PHE A 33 -9.95 -5.53 2.24
CA PHE A 33 -9.02 -4.48 2.63
C PHE A 33 -9.73 -3.13 2.78
N TYR A 34 -10.51 -2.70 1.79
CA TYR A 34 -11.20 -1.40 1.85
C TYR A 34 -12.28 -1.37 2.92
N PHE A 35 -12.97 -2.48 3.16
CA PHE A 35 -13.90 -2.60 4.27
C PHE A 35 -13.21 -2.34 5.61
N PHE A 36 -12.06 -2.98 5.87
CA PHE A 36 -11.30 -2.75 7.09
C PHE A 36 -10.66 -1.35 7.15
N ALA A 37 -10.07 -0.87 6.06
CA ALA A 37 -9.40 0.43 6.01
C ALA A 37 -10.38 1.59 6.24
N ILE A 38 -11.53 1.59 5.56
CA ILE A 38 -12.53 2.66 5.70
C ILE A 38 -13.15 2.61 7.10
N THR A 39 -13.49 1.42 7.60
CA THR A 39 -14.01 1.26 8.97
C THR A 39 -13.00 1.75 9.99
N SER A 40 -11.71 1.45 9.79
CA SER A 40 -10.61 1.93 10.62
C SER A 40 -10.58 3.45 10.66
N TRP A 41 -10.57 4.15 9.52
CA TRP A 41 -10.52 5.61 9.49
C TRP A 41 -11.75 6.26 10.13
N ILE A 42 -12.95 5.71 9.89
CA ILE A 42 -14.17 6.22 10.52
C ILE A 42 -14.06 6.09 12.05
N MET A 43 -13.64 4.92 12.53
CA MET A 43 -13.48 4.67 13.95
C MET A 43 -12.34 5.49 14.57
N GLU A 44 -11.27 5.75 13.83
CA GLU A 44 -10.16 6.62 14.24
C GLU A 44 -10.65 8.05 14.47
N ILE A 45 -11.42 8.60 13.52
CA ILE A 45 -12.01 9.94 13.61
C ILE A 45 -13.00 10.00 14.77
N CYS A 46 -13.87 8.99 14.91
CA CYS A 46 -14.81 8.92 16.03
C CYS A 46 -14.08 8.85 17.38
N ALA A 47 -13.02 8.05 17.48
CA ALA A 47 -12.19 7.95 18.68
C ALA A 47 -11.45 9.26 18.98
N ALA A 48 -10.98 9.96 17.94
CA ALA A 48 -10.37 11.28 18.08
C ALA A 48 -11.35 12.30 18.68
N CYS A 49 -12.57 12.37 18.14
CA CYS A 49 -13.61 13.27 18.64
C CYS A 49 -14.08 12.90 20.05
N LEU A 50 -14.41 11.63 20.30
CA LEU A 50 -14.92 11.16 21.60
C LEU A 50 -13.85 11.23 22.69
N GLY A 51 -12.60 10.91 22.37
CA GLY A 51 -11.48 11.05 23.30
C GLY A 51 -11.22 12.52 23.66
N SER A 52 -11.41 13.45 22.72
CA SER A 52 -11.31 14.89 23.01
C SER A 52 -12.44 15.41 23.92
N LEU A 53 -13.65 14.84 23.83
CA LEU A 53 -14.82 15.30 24.59
C LEU A 53 -14.91 14.66 25.98
N TYR A 54 -14.68 13.34 26.06
CA TYR A 54 -14.95 12.53 27.25
C TYR A 54 -13.69 11.95 27.91
N GLY A 55 -12.52 12.11 27.31
CA GLY A 55 -11.25 11.56 27.81
C GLY A 55 -11.06 10.07 27.53
N ALA A 56 -9.88 9.56 27.87
CA ALA A 56 -9.45 8.19 27.54
C ALA A 56 -10.20 7.08 28.32
N GLU A 57 -10.75 7.41 29.49
CA GLU A 57 -11.43 6.43 30.37
C GLU A 57 -12.89 6.21 29.99
N SER A 58 -13.40 6.99 29.04
CA SER A 58 -14.78 6.88 28.60
C SER A 58 -15.05 5.58 27.84
N HIS A 59 -16.14 4.90 28.19
CA HIS A 59 -16.61 3.72 27.45
C HIS A 59 -16.82 4.01 25.95
N TYR A 60 -17.19 5.24 25.60
CA TYR A 60 -17.37 5.66 24.21
C TYR A 60 -16.03 5.74 23.45
N PHE A 61 -14.98 6.22 24.11
CA PHE A 61 -13.63 6.21 23.56
C PHE A 61 -13.13 4.78 23.39
N ILE A 62 -13.24 3.95 24.42
CA ILE A 62 -12.81 2.54 24.37
C ILE A 62 -13.55 1.78 23.27
N GLY A 63 -14.86 2.01 23.14
CA GLY A 63 -15.72 1.39 22.14
C GLY A 63 -15.43 1.82 20.70
N THR A 64 -14.69 2.91 20.47
CA THR A 64 -14.32 3.39 19.13
C THR A 64 -12.84 3.16 18.82
N ILE A 65 -11.95 3.34 19.79
CA ILE A 65 -10.52 3.07 19.62
C ILE A 65 -10.23 1.58 19.42
N THR A 66 -10.98 0.69 20.07
CA THR A 66 -10.76 -0.76 19.96
C THR A 66 -11.11 -1.28 18.57
N PRO A 67 -12.30 -1.00 17.98
CA PRO A 67 -12.58 -1.36 16.59
C PRO A 67 -11.62 -0.72 15.59
N PHE A 68 -11.20 0.53 15.82
CA PHE A 68 -10.16 1.18 15.02
C PHE A 68 -8.88 0.33 14.98
N LEU A 69 -8.31 -0.01 16.14
CA LEU A 69 -7.07 -0.77 16.22
C LEU A 69 -7.22 -2.14 15.56
N VAL A 70 -8.31 -2.85 15.84
CA VAL A 70 -8.55 -4.19 15.28
C VAL A 70 -8.63 -4.13 13.75
N THR A 71 -9.44 -3.22 13.20
CA THR A 71 -9.63 -3.11 11.75
C THR A 71 -8.39 -2.58 11.05
N HIS A 72 -7.65 -1.65 11.67
CA HIS A 72 -6.37 -1.15 11.17
C HIS A 72 -5.35 -2.29 11.06
N TRP A 73 -5.14 -3.04 12.15
CA TRP A 73 -4.18 -4.15 12.18
C TRP A 73 -4.60 -5.29 11.27
N ALA A 74 -5.90 -5.56 11.11
CA ALA A 74 -6.39 -6.54 10.14
C ALA A 74 -6.02 -6.14 8.70
N ALA A 75 -6.26 -4.89 8.29
CA ALA A 75 -5.89 -4.39 6.96
C ALA A 75 -4.36 -4.36 6.74
N PHE A 76 -3.63 -4.00 7.80
CA PHE A 76 -2.17 -3.97 7.83
C PHE A 76 -1.59 -5.36 7.62
N LEU A 77 -1.94 -6.33 8.49
CA LEU A 77 -1.43 -7.69 8.45
C LEU A 77 -1.84 -8.40 7.17
N GLN A 78 -3.07 -8.21 6.69
CA GLN A 78 -3.52 -8.76 5.41
C GLN A 78 -2.62 -8.28 4.26
N THR A 79 -2.23 -7.00 4.26
CA THR A 79 -1.40 -6.44 3.19
C THR A 79 0.06 -6.85 3.32
N CYS A 80 0.64 -6.83 4.53
CA CYS A 80 1.97 -7.34 4.79
C CYS A 80 2.11 -8.81 4.41
N TRP A 81 1.10 -9.63 4.75
CA TRP A 81 1.08 -11.04 4.39
C TRP A 81 1.09 -11.25 2.88
N LEU A 82 0.22 -10.55 2.15
CA LEU A 82 0.16 -10.63 0.69
C LEU A 82 1.44 -10.12 0.02
N MET A 83 2.11 -9.11 0.58
CA MET A 83 3.40 -8.63 0.10
C MET A 83 4.52 -9.65 0.36
N ALA A 84 4.51 -10.34 1.51
CA ALA A 84 5.51 -11.36 1.86
C ALA A 84 5.40 -12.64 1.00
N THR A 85 4.22 -12.95 0.50
CA THR A 85 3.95 -14.14 -0.33
C THR A 85 3.87 -13.84 -1.83
N ALA A 86 3.99 -12.57 -2.23
CA ALA A 86 3.98 -12.18 -3.63
C ALA A 86 5.25 -12.62 -4.35
N ARG A 87 5.08 -13.28 -5.50
CA ARG A 87 6.19 -13.61 -6.41
C ARG A 87 6.70 -12.34 -7.10
N ARG A 88 7.97 -12.38 -7.50
CA ARG A 88 8.65 -11.26 -8.19
C ARG A 88 9.48 -11.73 -9.39
N GLU A 89 9.16 -12.92 -9.91
CA GLU A 89 9.90 -13.57 -11.00
C GLU A 89 9.62 -12.94 -12.37
N THR A 90 8.40 -12.44 -12.61
CA THR A 90 7.97 -11.87 -13.88
C THR A 90 7.65 -10.37 -13.77
N ILE A 91 7.68 -9.64 -14.89
CA ILE A 91 7.31 -8.21 -14.95
C ILE A 91 5.87 -8.00 -14.45
N ALA A 92 4.94 -8.87 -14.83
CA ALA A 92 3.54 -8.82 -14.41
C ALA A 92 3.38 -9.05 -12.89
N ASP A 93 4.20 -9.94 -12.31
CA ASP A 93 4.21 -10.19 -10.87
C ASP A 93 4.80 -9.01 -10.09
N ARG A 94 5.88 -8.40 -10.59
CA ARG A 94 6.46 -7.17 -10.01
C ARG A 94 5.49 -6.00 -10.03
N MET A 95 4.73 -5.81 -11.12
CA MET A 95 3.66 -4.81 -11.16
C MET A 95 2.52 -5.11 -10.16
N ALA A 96 2.21 -6.39 -9.93
CA ALA A 96 1.24 -6.77 -8.91
C ALA A 96 1.74 -6.50 -7.49
N TYR A 97 3.03 -6.79 -7.21
CA TYR A 97 3.68 -6.45 -5.95
C TYR A 97 3.68 -4.93 -5.72
N LEU A 98 4.04 -4.15 -6.73
CA LEU A 98 4.05 -2.69 -6.66
C LEU A 98 2.65 -2.12 -6.39
N ASN A 99 1.60 -2.70 -6.98
CA ASN A 99 0.22 -2.34 -6.66
C ASN A 99 -0.18 -2.68 -5.21
N LEU A 100 0.32 -3.79 -4.65
CA LEU A 100 0.14 -4.12 -3.23
C LEU A 100 0.88 -3.13 -2.32
N ALA A 101 2.11 -2.73 -2.68
CA ALA A 101 2.87 -1.72 -1.95
C ALA A 101 2.16 -0.35 -1.97
N CYS A 102 1.58 0.04 -3.11
CA CYS A 102 0.75 1.24 -3.20
C CYS A 102 -0.54 1.12 -2.39
N ARG A 103 -1.17 -0.06 -2.34
CA ARG A 103 -2.33 -0.30 -1.47
C ARG A 103 -1.98 -0.13 0.01
N PHE A 104 -0.81 -0.63 0.43
CA PHE A 104 -0.31 -0.45 1.78
C PHE A 104 -0.09 1.02 2.13
N GLN A 105 0.47 1.79 1.19
CA GLN A 105 0.61 3.23 1.32
C GLN A 105 -0.73 3.95 1.52
N ARG A 106 -1.78 3.50 0.81
CA ARG A 106 -3.14 4.03 0.95
C ARG A 106 -3.76 3.73 2.31
N LEU A 107 -3.27 2.76 3.08
CA LEU A 107 -3.67 2.55 4.48
C LEU A 107 -2.89 3.50 5.41
N CYS A 108 -1.56 3.48 5.30
CA CYS A 108 -0.69 4.15 6.26
C CYS A 108 -0.72 5.68 6.15
N ALA A 109 -0.78 6.24 4.93
CA ALA A 109 -0.73 7.69 4.75
C ALA A 109 -1.97 8.42 5.31
N PRO A 110 -3.22 7.99 5.04
CA PRO A 110 -4.39 8.60 5.67
C PRO A 110 -4.42 8.43 7.19
N THR A 111 -4.09 7.23 7.68
CA THR A 111 -4.02 6.96 9.13
C THR A 111 -2.97 7.87 9.80
N ALA A 112 -1.79 8.03 9.19
CA ALA A 112 -0.76 8.93 9.70
C ALA A 112 -1.25 10.39 9.73
N LEU A 113 -1.99 10.84 8.72
CA LEU A 113 -2.55 12.19 8.68
C LEU A 113 -3.60 12.42 9.77
N ILE A 114 -4.55 11.50 9.93
CA ILE A 114 -5.58 11.56 10.97
C ILE A 114 -4.93 11.54 12.35
N GLY A 115 -3.98 10.63 12.57
CA GLY A 115 -3.18 10.53 13.78
C GLY A 115 -2.40 11.81 14.09
N MET A 116 -1.76 12.44 13.10
CA MET A 116 -1.02 13.70 13.27
C MET A 116 -1.93 14.84 13.73
N VAL A 117 -3.07 15.02 13.06
CA VAL A 117 -4.03 16.09 13.40
C VAL A 117 -4.58 15.87 14.80
N THR A 118 -4.95 14.64 15.13
CA THR A 118 -5.49 14.29 16.45
C THR A 118 -4.45 14.48 17.54
N TRP A 119 -3.23 14.02 17.32
CA TRP A 119 -2.12 14.22 18.25
C TRP A 119 -1.83 15.70 18.49
N ALA A 120 -1.81 16.54 17.44
CA ALA A 120 -1.53 17.97 17.59
C ALA A 120 -2.59 18.66 18.49
N VAL A 121 -3.86 18.30 18.32
CA VAL A 121 -4.95 18.77 19.20
C VAL A 121 -4.76 18.23 20.62
N ALA A 122 -4.50 16.94 20.77
CA ALA A 122 -4.35 16.28 22.06
C ALA A 122 -3.16 16.83 22.87
N TYR A 123 -2.03 17.08 22.20
CA TYR A 123 -0.81 17.62 22.80
C TYR A 123 -1.00 19.03 23.39
N ARG A 124 -1.87 19.84 22.78
CA ARG A 124 -2.23 21.15 23.33
C ARG A 124 -2.94 21.06 24.67
N PHE A 125 -3.66 19.96 24.93
CA PHE A 125 -4.42 19.74 26.16
C PHE A 125 -3.73 18.78 27.15
N ARG A 126 -2.44 18.50 26.94
CA ARG A 126 -1.66 17.47 27.66
C ARG A 126 -1.65 17.60 29.19
N ASP A 127 -1.84 18.81 29.72
CA ASP A 127 -1.74 19.08 31.17
C ASP A 127 -2.96 18.56 31.95
N LYS A 128 -4.01 18.07 31.27
CA LYS A 128 -5.15 17.39 31.90
C LYS A 128 -4.85 15.90 32.09
N ALA A 129 -4.83 15.41 33.33
CA ALA A 129 -4.46 14.02 33.65
C ALA A 129 -5.30 12.95 32.91
N SER A 130 -6.61 13.14 32.72
CA SER A 130 -7.46 12.18 31.97
C SER A 130 -7.17 12.13 30.46
N SER A 131 -6.33 13.06 29.96
CA SER A 131 -5.95 13.16 28.55
C SER A 131 -4.60 12.53 28.24
N GLN A 132 -3.84 12.08 29.26
CA GLN A 132 -2.47 11.61 29.05
C GLN A 132 -2.40 10.35 28.17
N ALA A 133 -3.20 9.33 28.47
CA ALA A 133 -3.26 8.12 27.66
C ALA A 133 -3.78 8.41 26.24
N TYR A 134 -4.75 9.32 26.12
CA TYR A 134 -5.32 9.74 24.83
C TYR A 134 -4.26 10.30 23.88
N TRP A 135 -3.48 11.30 24.29
CA TRP A 135 -2.49 11.90 23.39
C TRP A 135 -1.31 10.95 23.09
N ILE A 136 -0.94 10.07 24.02
CA ILE A 136 0.11 9.06 23.81
C ILE A 136 -0.32 8.03 22.76
N ILE A 137 -1.56 7.54 22.82
CA ILE A 137 -2.07 6.56 21.84
C ILE A 137 -1.99 7.13 20.43
N PHE A 138 -2.49 8.35 20.21
CA PHE A 138 -2.45 8.98 18.88
C PHE A 138 -1.02 9.34 18.45
N LEU A 139 -0.12 9.67 19.38
CA LEU A 139 1.31 9.82 19.08
C LEU A 139 1.89 8.50 18.53
N VAL A 140 1.63 7.38 19.18
CA VAL A 140 2.15 6.07 18.78
C VAL A 140 1.58 5.66 17.41
N VAL A 141 0.26 5.84 17.21
CA VAL A 141 -0.40 5.58 15.92
C VAL A 141 0.25 6.40 14.81
N TRP A 142 0.47 7.70 15.04
CA TRP A 142 1.10 8.59 14.07
C TRP A 142 2.54 8.16 13.74
N ILE A 143 3.39 7.96 14.77
CA ILE A 143 4.80 7.57 14.58
C ILE A 143 4.90 6.22 13.84
N MET A 144 4.13 5.22 14.25
CA MET A 144 4.18 3.91 13.62
C MET A 144 3.74 3.98 12.15
N ASN A 145 2.63 4.66 11.86
CA ASN A 145 2.13 4.76 10.50
C ASN A 145 3.04 5.61 9.61
N ILE A 146 3.63 6.70 10.11
CA ILE A 146 4.52 7.53 9.28
C ILE A 146 5.84 6.81 8.98
N VAL A 147 6.42 6.10 9.95
CA VAL A 147 7.65 5.33 9.75
C VAL A 147 7.41 4.21 8.73
N VAL A 148 6.34 3.44 8.89
CA VAL A 148 6.01 2.36 7.96
C VAL A 148 5.69 2.89 6.56
N CYS A 149 4.96 4.00 6.48
CA CYS A 149 4.67 4.71 5.24
C CYS A 149 5.96 5.12 4.50
N ILE A 150 6.89 5.75 5.21
CA ILE A 150 8.19 6.16 4.65
C ILE A 150 9.01 4.95 4.20
N MET A 151 9.13 3.93 5.05
CA MET A 151 9.88 2.71 4.72
C MET A 151 9.28 1.99 3.52
N ASN A 152 7.95 1.94 3.39
CA ASN A 152 7.29 1.35 2.24
C ASN A 152 7.54 2.15 0.96
N VAL A 153 7.52 3.49 1.03
CA VAL A 153 7.85 4.34 -0.12
C VAL A 153 9.28 4.12 -0.59
N TYR A 154 10.25 4.10 0.32
CA TYR A 154 11.65 3.92 -0.03
C TYR A 154 11.98 2.49 -0.46
N ASN A 155 11.67 1.50 0.37
CA ASN A 155 12.14 0.12 0.19
C ASN A 155 11.34 -0.68 -0.82
N ASN A 156 10.04 -0.39 -0.97
CA ASN A 156 9.18 -1.17 -1.86
C ASN A 156 8.81 -0.38 -3.11
N ILE A 157 8.23 0.80 -2.95
CA ILE A 157 7.67 1.57 -4.07
C ILE A 157 8.77 2.13 -4.96
N THR A 158 9.75 2.84 -4.39
CA THR A 158 10.83 3.50 -5.15
C THR A 158 11.81 2.48 -5.73
N TRP A 159 12.15 1.45 -4.96
CA TRP A 159 13.01 0.37 -5.44
C TRP A 159 12.40 -0.39 -6.63
N GLU A 160 11.16 -0.86 -6.50
CA GLU A 160 10.51 -1.63 -7.57
C GLU A 160 10.19 -0.78 -8.79
N SER A 161 9.90 0.51 -8.62
CA SER A 161 9.63 1.38 -9.76
C SER A 161 10.88 1.66 -10.58
N ASP A 162 12.02 1.92 -9.93
CA ASP A 162 13.31 2.11 -10.59
C ASP A 162 13.77 0.81 -11.26
N LEU A 163 13.58 -0.33 -10.60
CA LEU A 163 13.88 -1.64 -11.18
C LEU A 163 13.02 -1.93 -12.42
N LEU A 164 11.71 -1.68 -12.34
CA LEU A 164 10.82 -1.85 -13.49
C LEU A 164 11.16 -0.89 -14.63
N TYR A 165 11.61 0.33 -14.32
CA TYR A 165 12.04 1.28 -15.33
C TYR A 165 13.31 0.82 -16.06
N GLN A 166 14.20 0.10 -15.35
CA GLN A 166 15.42 -0.48 -15.93
C GLN A 166 15.14 -1.75 -16.75
N ILE A 167 14.22 -2.62 -16.29
CA ILE A 167 13.92 -3.90 -16.94
C ILE A 167 12.97 -3.73 -18.14
N ALA A 168 11.99 -2.83 -18.06
CA ALA A 168 10.94 -2.65 -19.06
C ALA A 168 10.68 -1.15 -19.30
N PRO A 169 11.60 -0.45 -20.01
CA PRO A 169 11.51 1.00 -20.26
C PRO A 169 10.37 1.39 -21.21
N ASP A 170 9.86 0.41 -21.96
CA ASP A 170 8.80 0.49 -22.96
C ASP A 170 7.39 0.44 -22.36
N VAL A 171 7.22 -0.03 -21.11
CA VAL A 171 5.92 -0.02 -20.45
C VAL A 171 5.67 1.37 -19.84
N PRO A 172 4.63 2.11 -20.29
CA PRO A 172 4.39 3.46 -19.81
C PRO A 172 3.96 3.42 -18.35
N GLN A 173 4.87 3.60 -17.39
CA GLN A 173 4.55 3.75 -15.97
C GLN A 173 3.76 5.07 -15.73
N GLY A 174 2.49 5.11 -16.16
CA GLY A 174 1.66 6.31 -16.14
C GLY A 174 1.64 6.94 -14.74
N ASN A 175 1.74 8.27 -14.64
CA ASN A 175 1.86 9.09 -13.43
C ASN A 175 1.93 8.29 -12.12
N PHE A 176 3.07 7.63 -11.92
CA PHE A 176 3.38 6.74 -10.81
C PHE A 176 2.94 7.28 -9.44
N TRP A 177 3.22 8.56 -9.19
CA TRP A 177 2.86 9.28 -7.96
C TRP A 177 1.34 9.43 -7.73
N VAL A 178 0.55 9.51 -8.80
CA VAL A 178 -0.92 9.57 -8.72
C VAL A 178 -1.49 8.20 -8.34
N GLY A 179 -0.79 7.11 -8.73
CA GLY A 179 -1.10 5.74 -8.29
C GLY A 179 -0.76 5.47 -6.83
N VAL A 180 0.38 6.00 -6.37
CA VAL A 180 0.81 5.98 -4.96
C VAL A 180 -0.18 6.73 -4.07
N LEU A 181 -0.73 7.86 -4.54
CA LEU A 181 -1.76 8.65 -3.84
C LEU A 181 -3.19 8.11 -4.00
N GLY A 182 -3.40 7.05 -4.77
CA GLY A 182 -4.68 6.34 -4.83
C GLY A 182 -5.72 6.85 -5.82
N ILE A 183 -5.36 7.80 -6.69
CA ILE A 183 -6.28 8.42 -7.65
C ILE A 183 -6.41 7.57 -8.94
N ARG A 184 -5.47 6.67 -9.22
CA ARG A 184 -5.55 5.71 -10.34
C ARG A 184 -4.90 4.37 -9.99
N SER A 185 -5.40 3.24 -10.50
CA SER A 185 -4.62 1.99 -10.48
C SER A 185 -3.46 2.13 -11.46
N MET A 186 -2.24 1.77 -11.04
CA MET A 186 -1.17 1.58 -12.02
C MET A 186 -1.57 0.38 -12.86
N ILE A 187 -1.89 0.66 -14.13
CA ILE A 187 -2.08 -0.20 -15.29
C ILE A 187 -2.46 -1.65 -14.96
N LYS A 188 -3.63 -2.11 -15.42
CA LYS A 188 -3.95 -3.53 -15.32
C LYS A 188 -2.83 -4.30 -16.04
N ALA A 189 -2.16 -5.20 -15.32
CA ALA A 189 -1.15 -6.09 -15.91
C ALA A 189 -1.68 -6.84 -17.16
N LYS A 190 -3.01 -7.02 -17.24
CA LYS A 190 -3.71 -7.56 -18.41
C LYS A 190 -3.57 -6.68 -19.67
N ASP A 191 -3.60 -5.36 -19.51
CA ASP A 191 -3.48 -4.41 -20.62
C ASP A 191 -2.04 -4.42 -21.19
N VAL A 192 -1.02 -4.57 -20.32
CA VAL A 192 0.40 -4.69 -20.72
C VAL A 192 0.70 -6.02 -21.41
N LEU A 193 0.14 -7.12 -20.90
CA LEU A 193 0.25 -8.45 -21.53
C LEU A 193 -0.47 -8.50 -22.88
N ASP A 194 -1.64 -7.85 -23.00
CA ASP A 194 -2.37 -7.74 -24.27
C ASP A 194 -1.65 -6.82 -25.28
N GLU A 195 -0.96 -5.76 -24.84
CA GLU A 195 -0.14 -4.90 -25.71
C GLU A 195 1.11 -5.63 -26.22
N HIS A 196 1.89 -6.29 -25.36
CA HIS A 196 3.06 -7.06 -25.80
C HIS A 196 2.69 -8.24 -26.72
N SER A 197 1.54 -8.90 -26.48
CA SER A 197 1.04 -9.94 -27.38
C SER A 197 0.65 -9.37 -28.75
N LYS A 198 0.06 -8.17 -28.77
CA LYS A 198 -0.32 -7.48 -30.02
C LYS A 198 0.90 -6.98 -30.78
N ASP A 199 1.91 -6.47 -30.10
CA ASP A 199 3.15 -5.99 -30.72
C ASP A 199 3.97 -7.15 -31.31
N GLN A 200 4.04 -8.30 -30.60
CA GLN A 200 4.66 -9.51 -31.16
C GLN A 200 3.89 -10.04 -32.38
N ASP A 201 2.56 -10.05 -32.35
CA ASP A 201 1.73 -10.44 -33.50
C ASP A 201 1.85 -9.45 -34.67
N PHE A 202 2.05 -8.15 -34.39
CA PHE A 202 2.24 -7.12 -35.43
C PHE A 202 3.62 -7.23 -36.08
N GLU A 203 4.67 -7.49 -35.29
CA GLU A 203 6.03 -7.74 -35.81
C GLU A 203 6.11 -9.04 -36.62
N LEU A 204 5.42 -10.11 -36.19
CA LEU A 204 5.30 -11.36 -36.94
C LEU A 204 4.57 -11.15 -38.26
N LYS A 205 3.44 -10.43 -38.27
CA LYS A 205 2.72 -10.06 -39.51
C LYS A 205 3.55 -9.19 -40.43
N GLN A 206 4.35 -8.25 -39.91
CA GLN A 206 5.27 -7.46 -40.72
C GLN A 206 6.43 -8.29 -41.29
N ARG A 207 6.93 -9.28 -40.55
CA ARG A 207 7.96 -10.21 -41.03
C ARG A 207 7.42 -11.14 -42.11
N ASP A 208 6.21 -11.66 -41.95
CA ASP A 208 5.57 -12.50 -42.96
C ASP A 208 5.22 -11.71 -44.22
N ASN A 209 4.78 -10.45 -44.07
CA ASN A 209 4.52 -9.58 -45.22
C ASN A 209 5.82 -9.12 -45.93
N LYS A 210 6.96 -9.10 -45.23
CA LYS A 210 8.31 -8.90 -45.84
C LYS A 210 8.91 -10.18 -46.43
N ARG A 211 8.41 -11.36 -46.05
CA ARG A 211 8.82 -12.68 -46.56
C ARG A 211 7.87 -13.23 -47.63
N GLY A 212 6.86 -12.46 -48.04
CA GLY A 212 5.98 -12.75 -49.16
C GLY A 212 6.74 -12.78 -50.49
N VAL A 213 7.24 -13.96 -50.80
CA VAL A 213 7.19 -14.59 -52.13
C VAL A 213 5.90 -15.37 -52.20
#